data_AF-A0A7C9IGH4-F1
#
_entry.id   AF-A0A7C9IGH4-F1
#
_cell.length_a   1.000
_cell.length_b   1.000
_cell.length_c   1.000
_cell.angle_alpha   90.00
_cell.angle_beta   90.00
_cell.angle_gamma   90.00
#
_symmetry.space_group_name_H-M   'P 1'
#
loop_
_entity.id
_entity.type
_entity.pdbx_description
1 polymer ?
#
loop_
_entity_poly.entity_id
_entity_poly.type
_entity_poly.pdbx_seq_one_letter_code
_entity_poly.pdbx_strand_id
1 'polypeptide(L)'
;MSYALEDTNKDHPGAGGVAPSNIGQPNGYRISRSGARPLKFNGSELAMAMSFTPEIPYWYEINLYRTTESDFVAAVRLFHQSEDKLDTVEAWRCKSLDEALTSLEHYDAANDVEVTLIAPGKDMAASEVAAASLELHARIHAKRQHYRGLVGEILHELDAG
;
A
#
# COMPACT_ATOMS: atom_id res chain seq x y z
N MET A 1 -24.80 32.72 -7.93
CA MET A 1 -23.58 32.72 -8.74
C MET A 1 -23.06 31.31 -8.77
N SER A 2 -23.35 30.61 -9.86
CA SER A 2 -22.84 29.28 -10.17
C SER A 2 -21.41 29.42 -10.69
N TYR A 3 -20.49 28.59 -10.21
CA TYR A 3 -19.20 28.39 -10.87
C TYR A 3 -19.09 26.92 -11.27
N ALA A 4 -18.71 26.75 -12.52
CA ALA A 4 -18.81 25.56 -13.32
C ALA A 4 -17.65 24.61 -13.07
N LEU A 5 -17.96 23.32 -13.24
CA LEU A 5 -17.02 22.24 -13.48
C LEU A 5 -16.23 22.54 -14.77
N GLU A 6 -14.90 22.58 -14.67
CA GLU A 6 -14.03 22.38 -15.82
C GLU A 6 -13.35 21.02 -15.67
N ASP A 7 -13.84 20.09 -16.47
CA ASP A 7 -13.18 18.86 -16.89
C ASP A 7 -11.81 19.19 -17.52
N THR A 8 -10.73 18.77 -16.87
CA THR A 8 -9.46 18.54 -17.57
C THR A 8 -9.06 17.09 -17.41
N ASN A 9 -9.64 16.27 -18.30
CA ASN A 9 -9.18 14.94 -18.63
C ASN A 9 -7.74 15.02 -19.18
N LYS A 10 -6.76 14.58 -18.40
CA LYS A 10 -5.39 14.30 -18.84
C LYS A 10 -5.22 12.78 -18.85
N ASP A 11 -5.22 12.22 -20.05
CA ASP A 11 -4.84 10.84 -20.33
C ASP A 11 -3.39 10.58 -19.86
N HIS A 12 -3.25 9.85 -18.74
CA HIS A 12 -1.99 9.21 -18.35
C HIS A 12 -2.03 7.73 -18.76
N PRO A 13 -1.19 7.29 -19.73
CA PRO A 13 -1.07 5.88 -20.05
C PRO A 13 -0.11 5.25 -19.04
N GLY A 14 -0.62 4.83 -17.88
CA GLY A 14 0.22 4.20 -16.84
C GLY A 14 -0.51 3.79 -15.57
N ALA A 15 -1.66 4.38 -15.25
CA ALA A 15 -2.47 3.95 -14.13
C ALA A 15 -3.47 2.90 -14.61
N GLY A 16 -3.40 1.68 -14.08
CA GLY A 16 -4.51 0.74 -14.12
C GLY A 16 -5.66 1.33 -13.31
N GLY A 17 -6.42 2.24 -13.93
CA GLY A 17 -7.52 2.96 -13.30
C GLY A 17 -8.52 1.99 -12.72
N VAL A 18 -8.63 1.97 -11.40
CA VAL A 18 -9.77 1.38 -10.72
C VAL A 18 -10.92 2.37 -10.91
N ALA A 19 -11.88 2.01 -11.75
CA ALA A 19 -13.16 2.71 -11.89
C ALA A 19 -13.82 2.91 -10.50
N PRO A 20 -14.68 3.93 -10.32
CA PRO A 20 -15.28 4.25 -9.01
C PRO A 20 -15.86 3.01 -8.33
N SER A 21 -15.45 2.82 -7.07
CA SER A 21 -15.69 1.63 -6.26
C SER A 21 -17.19 1.37 -6.05
N ASN A 22 -17.77 0.50 -6.87
CA ASN A 22 -19.06 -0.13 -6.57
C ASN A 22 -18.82 -1.26 -5.56
N ILE A 23 -18.86 -0.92 -4.27
CA ILE A 23 -18.79 -1.88 -3.16
C ILE A 23 -19.89 -2.95 -3.37
N GLY A 24 -19.50 -4.23 -3.37
CA GLY A 24 -20.43 -5.37 -3.44
C GLY A 24 -20.82 -5.89 -4.83
N GLN A 25 -20.31 -5.33 -5.95
CA GLN A 25 -20.53 -5.93 -7.29
C GLN A 25 -19.31 -6.74 -7.77
N PRO A 26 -19.52 -7.91 -8.43
CA PRO A 26 -18.43 -8.73 -8.94
C PRO A 26 -17.72 -8.03 -10.11
N ASN A 27 -16.57 -7.43 -9.83
CA ASN A 27 -15.69 -6.80 -10.81
C ASN A 27 -14.50 -7.72 -11.11
N GLY A 28 -13.98 -7.61 -12.34
CA GLY A 28 -12.72 -8.23 -12.71
C GLY A 28 -11.54 -7.38 -12.25
N TYR A 29 -10.72 -7.93 -11.35
CA TYR A 29 -9.53 -7.27 -10.80
C TYR A 29 -8.25 -7.84 -11.40
N ARG A 30 -7.27 -6.94 -11.57
CA ARG A 30 -5.90 -7.30 -11.92
C ARG A 30 -4.93 -6.50 -11.05
N ILE A 31 -4.23 -7.19 -10.16
CA ILE A 31 -3.23 -6.60 -9.27
C ILE A 31 -1.84 -6.97 -9.78
N SER A 32 -1.07 -5.98 -10.23
CA SER A 32 0.34 -6.14 -10.60
C SER A 32 1.17 -6.36 -9.33
N ARG A 33 2.13 -7.29 -9.37
CA ARG A 33 3.00 -7.60 -8.23
C ARG A 33 4.45 -7.45 -8.64
N SER A 34 5.27 -6.81 -7.80
CA SER A 34 6.69 -6.67 -8.08
C SER A 34 7.36 -8.04 -8.12
N GLY A 35 8.08 -8.35 -9.21
CA GLY A 35 8.79 -9.62 -9.38
C GLY A 35 7.92 -10.88 -9.53
N ALA A 36 6.58 -10.77 -9.58
CA ALA A 36 5.67 -11.91 -9.65
C ALA A 36 4.58 -11.75 -10.72
N ARG A 37 3.94 -12.86 -11.10
CA ARG A 37 2.81 -12.82 -12.04
C ARG A 37 1.66 -12.00 -11.44
N PRO A 38 1.01 -11.11 -12.21
CA PRO A 38 -0.16 -10.38 -11.73
C PRO A 38 -1.27 -11.31 -11.23
N LEU A 39 -1.90 -10.98 -10.12
CA LEU A 39 -3.09 -11.66 -9.62
C LEU A 39 -4.30 -11.17 -10.41
N LYS A 40 -5.04 -12.11 -11.00
CA LYS A 40 -6.30 -11.84 -11.71
C LYS A 40 -7.41 -12.64 -11.04
N PHE A 41 -8.52 -11.99 -10.72
CA PHE A 41 -9.66 -12.64 -10.10
C PHE A 41 -10.93 -11.82 -10.35
N ASN A 42 -12.09 -12.46 -10.19
CA ASN A 42 -13.36 -11.76 -10.11
C ASN A 42 -13.82 -11.78 -8.66
N GLY A 43 -14.47 -10.72 -8.19
CA GLY A 43 -14.91 -10.64 -6.80
C GLY A 43 -15.48 -9.29 -6.41
N SER A 44 -15.67 -9.08 -5.12
CA SER A 44 -16.09 -7.81 -4.55
C SER A 44 -15.06 -7.35 -3.51
N GLU A 45 -14.81 -6.06 -3.45
CA GLU A 45 -14.07 -5.45 -2.34
C GLU A 45 -14.90 -5.56 -1.06
N LEU A 46 -14.25 -6.02 0.02
CA LEU A 46 -14.81 -6.13 1.36
C LEU A 46 -14.45 -4.92 2.22
N ALA A 47 -13.19 -4.51 2.17
CA ALA A 47 -12.67 -3.39 2.94
C ALA A 47 -11.54 -2.70 2.16
N MET A 48 -11.41 -1.40 2.37
CA MET A 48 -10.34 -0.58 1.84
C MET A 48 -9.99 0.52 2.83
N ALA A 49 -8.70 0.69 3.11
CA ALA A 49 -8.19 1.76 3.96
C ALA A 49 -6.99 2.42 3.29
N MET A 50 -6.88 3.74 3.42
CA MET A 50 -5.82 4.53 2.83
C MET A 50 -5.26 5.54 3.84
N SER A 51 -3.94 5.62 3.93
CA SER A 51 -3.25 6.46 4.90
C SER A 51 -2.79 7.82 4.33
N PHE A 52 -3.60 8.42 3.45
CA PHE A 52 -3.20 9.64 2.74
C PHE A 52 -3.09 10.83 3.71
N THR A 53 -1.93 11.46 3.73
CA THR A 53 -1.65 12.70 4.47
C THR A 53 -0.80 13.61 3.58
N PRO A 54 -1.23 14.84 3.27
CA PRO A 54 -0.53 15.73 2.32
C PRO A 54 0.96 15.94 2.64
N GLU A 55 1.31 15.93 3.93
CA GLU A 55 2.63 16.22 4.48
C GLU A 55 3.61 15.04 4.34
N ILE A 56 3.12 13.83 4.03
CA ILE A 56 3.93 12.62 3.89
C ILE A 56 4.11 12.31 2.39
N PRO A 57 5.35 12.13 1.89
CA PRO A 57 5.62 11.95 0.46
C PRO A 57 5.24 10.56 -0.08
N TYR A 58 4.49 9.78 0.69
CA TYR A 58 4.00 8.45 0.36
C TYR A 58 2.73 8.15 1.15
N TRP A 59 1.93 7.20 0.68
CA TRP A 59 0.79 6.68 1.43
C TRP A 59 0.63 5.19 1.19
N TYR A 60 0.06 4.49 2.18
CA TYR A 60 -0.34 3.11 2.05
C TYR A 60 -1.80 3.01 1.65
N GLU A 61 -2.12 1.97 0.91
CA GLU A 61 -3.48 1.52 0.63
C GLU A 61 -3.53 0.01 0.90
N ILE A 62 -4.53 -0.40 1.68
CA ILE A 62 -4.85 -1.80 1.92
C ILE A 62 -6.20 -2.10 1.29
N ASN A 63 -6.29 -3.18 0.53
CA ASN A 63 -7.56 -3.68 0.04
C ASN A 63 -7.72 -5.16 0.38
N LEU A 64 -8.93 -5.50 0.75
CA LEU A 64 -9.36 -6.86 0.99
C LEU A 64 -10.53 -7.18 0.07
N TYR A 65 -10.43 -8.29 -0.65
CA TYR A 65 -11.45 -8.75 -1.60
C TYR A 65 -11.95 -10.14 -1.24
N ARG A 66 -13.23 -10.39 -1.52
CA ARG A 66 -13.81 -11.73 -1.61
C ARG A 66 -13.97 -12.11 -3.08
N THR A 67 -13.35 -13.20 -3.48
CA THR A 67 -13.45 -13.69 -4.86
C THR A 67 -14.78 -14.43 -5.11
N THR A 68 -15.18 -14.56 -6.37
CA THR A 68 -16.33 -15.40 -6.77
C THR A 68 -16.09 -16.89 -6.51
N GLU A 69 -14.83 -17.30 -6.34
CA GLU A 69 -14.41 -18.67 -6.02
C GLU A 69 -14.40 -18.92 -4.49
N SER A 70 -14.90 -17.97 -3.70
CA SER A 70 -14.92 -18.01 -2.22
C SER A 70 -13.55 -17.96 -1.53
N ASP A 71 -12.48 -17.71 -2.29
CA ASP A 71 -11.18 -17.29 -1.75
C ASP A 71 -11.18 -15.79 -1.39
N PHE A 72 -10.11 -15.35 -0.74
CA PHE A 72 -9.84 -13.96 -0.40
C PHE A 72 -8.58 -13.46 -1.10
N VAL A 73 -8.50 -12.16 -1.34
CA VAL A 73 -7.28 -11.50 -1.82
C VAL A 73 -7.00 -10.31 -0.94
N ALA A 74 -5.80 -10.24 -0.37
CA ALA A 74 -5.29 -9.08 0.34
C ALA A 74 -4.21 -8.40 -0.52
N ALA A 75 -4.21 -7.08 -0.55
CA ALA A 75 -3.19 -6.29 -1.23
C ALA A 75 -2.76 -5.12 -0.37
N VAL A 76 -1.45 -4.89 -0.31
CA VAL A 76 -0.82 -3.70 0.26
C VAL A 76 -0.14 -2.97 -0.88
N ARG A 77 -0.49 -1.71 -1.07
CA ARG A 77 0.15 -0.81 -2.02
C ARG A 77 0.83 0.32 -1.26
N LEU A 78 2.02 0.67 -1.69
CA LEU A 78 2.71 1.88 -1.29
C LEU A 78 2.84 2.75 -2.52
N PHE A 79 2.27 3.94 -2.42
CA PHE A 79 2.34 4.95 -3.45
C PHE A 79 3.28 6.07 -3.05
N HIS A 80 3.91 6.69 -4.03
CA HIS A 80 4.77 7.85 -3.83
C HIS A 80 4.19 9.10 -4.50
N GLN A 81 4.35 10.26 -3.86
CA GLN A 81 3.98 11.54 -4.50
C GLN A 81 4.95 11.91 -5.64
N SER A 82 6.19 11.45 -5.57
CA SER A 82 7.21 11.71 -6.59
C SER A 82 7.08 10.72 -7.74
N GLU A 83 7.10 11.22 -8.98
CA GLU A 83 7.11 10.42 -10.21
C GLU A 83 8.42 9.61 -10.39
N ASP A 84 9.50 10.03 -9.72
CA ASP A 84 10.80 9.34 -9.79
C ASP A 84 10.86 8.06 -8.94
N LYS A 85 9.85 7.83 -8.10
CA LYS A 85 9.77 6.66 -7.23
C LYS A 85 8.79 5.63 -7.79
N LEU A 86 9.18 4.37 -7.67
CA LEU A 86 8.33 3.25 -8.07
C LEU A 86 7.39 2.88 -6.94
N ASP A 87 6.10 2.85 -7.24
CA ASP A 87 5.11 2.27 -6.35
C ASP A 87 5.37 0.78 -6.14
N THR A 88 5.14 0.31 -4.92
CA THR A 88 5.26 -1.11 -4.60
C THR A 88 3.89 -1.70 -4.34
N VAL A 89 3.72 -2.95 -4.77
CA VAL A 89 2.49 -3.70 -4.57
C VAL A 89 2.85 -5.11 -4.15
N GLU A 90 2.36 -5.49 -2.98
CA GLU A 90 2.37 -6.86 -2.50
C GLU A 90 0.94 -7.36 -2.37
N ALA A 91 0.69 -8.59 -2.84
CA ALA A 91 -0.65 -9.14 -2.82
C ALA A 91 -0.64 -10.67 -2.75
N TRP A 92 -1.57 -11.18 -1.94
CA TRP A 92 -1.70 -12.58 -1.59
C TRP A 92 -3.11 -13.06 -1.92
N ARG A 93 -3.21 -14.30 -2.39
CA ARG A 93 -4.48 -15.02 -2.51
C ARG A 93 -4.54 -16.03 -1.38
N CYS A 94 -5.60 -15.97 -0.60
CA CYS A 94 -5.77 -16.67 0.67
C CYS A 94 -7.06 -17.49 0.62
N LYS A 95 -7.11 -18.63 1.28
CA LYS A 95 -8.28 -19.51 1.30
C LYS A 95 -9.34 -19.09 2.32
N SER A 96 -8.94 -18.29 3.30
CA SER A 96 -9.82 -17.79 4.35
C SER A 96 -9.56 -16.31 4.61
N LEU A 97 -10.55 -15.66 5.24
CA LEU A 97 -10.40 -14.29 5.73
C LEU A 97 -9.26 -14.20 6.74
N ASP A 98 -9.19 -15.15 7.67
CA ASP A 98 -8.14 -15.24 8.70
C ASP A 98 -6.72 -15.30 8.10
N GLU A 99 -6.51 -16.06 7.02
CA GLU A 99 -5.23 -16.12 6.31
C GLU A 99 -4.91 -14.80 5.59
N ALA A 100 -5.93 -14.10 5.09
CA ALA A 100 -5.76 -12.78 4.49
C ALA A 100 -5.37 -11.72 5.54
N LEU A 101 -6.04 -11.72 6.69
CA LEU A 101 -5.71 -10.83 7.81
C LEU A 101 -4.31 -11.11 8.36
N THR A 102 -3.98 -12.40 8.54
CA THR A 102 -2.63 -12.83 8.93
C THR A 102 -1.58 -12.31 7.94
N SER A 103 -1.86 -12.35 6.64
CA SER A 103 -0.95 -11.82 5.61
C SER A 103 -0.73 -10.31 5.75
N LEU A 104 -1.79 -9.55 6.03
CA LEU A 104 -1.69 -8.11 6.31
C LEU A 104 -0.88 -7.82 7.57
N GLU A 105 -1.07 -8.58 8.65
CA GLU A 105 -0.33 -8.40 9.90
C GLU A 105 1.16 -8.75 9.79
N HIS A 106 1.50 -9.73 8.94
CA HIS A 106 2.88 -10.19 8.73
C HIS A 106 3.67 -9.34 7.72
N TYR A 107 3.01 -8.44 6.99
CA TYR A 107 3.70 -7.51 6.11
C TYR A 107 4.63 -6.58 6.91
N ASP A 108 5.91 -6.58 6.57
CA ASP A 108 6.91 -5.73 7.22
C ASP A 108 7.20 -4.48 6.40
N ALA A 109 6.55 -3.37 6.77
CA ALA A 109 6.74 -2.05 6.18
C ALA A 109 8.19 -1.51 6.30
N ALA A 110 9.08 -2.16 7.06
CA ALA A 110 10.51 -1.85 7.04
C ALA A 110 11.14 -2.09 5.67
N ASN A 111 10.65 -3.07 4.90
CA ASN A 111 11.14 -3.39 3.57
C ASN A 111 10.92 -2.26 2.57
N ASP A 112 9.99 -1.35 2.86
CA ASP A 112 9.72 -0.19 2.01
C ASP A 112 10.52 1.05 2.41
N VAL A 113 11.35 0.98 3.45
CA VAL A 113 12.22 2.09 3.80
C VAL A 113 13.34 2.15 2.77
N GLU A 114 13.31 3.21 1.98
CA GLU A 114 14.41 3.50 1.07
C GLU A 114 15.69 3.75 1.88
N VAL A 115 16.63 2.82 1.79
CA VAL A 115 17.95 3.01 2.38
C VAL A 115 18.70 3.96 1.46
N THR A 116 18.64 5.24 1.78
CA THR A 116 19.55 6.24 1.22
C THR A 116 20.92 5.95 1.82
N LEU A 117 21.59 4.92 1.31
CA LEU A 117 22.98 4.70 1.60
C LEU A 117 23.72 5.92 1.05
N ILE A 118 23.97 6.90 1.93
CA ILE A 118 25.30 7.47 1.94
C ILE A 118 26.17 6.26 2.25
N ALA A 119 26.60 5.55 1.20
CA ALA A 119 27.52 4.43 1.34
C ALA A 119 28.61 4.97 2.23
N PRO A 120 28.86 4.38 3.42
CA PRO A 120 29.75 5.00 4.37
C PRO A 120 31.06 5.18 3.64
N GLY A 121 31.38 6.44 3.33
CA GLY A 121 32.62 6.76 2.66
C GLY A 121 33.71 6.16 3.52
N LYS A 122 34.83 5.77 2.91
CA LYS A 122 35.97 5.23 3.65
C LYS A 122 36.45 6.17 4.79
N ASP A 123 35.97 7.41 4.77
CA ASP A 123 36.30 8.52 5.66
C ASP A 123 35.17 8.93 6.63
N MET A 124 34.04 8.22 6.71
CA MET A 124 33.00 8.56 7.71
C MET A 124 33.47 8.27 9.13
N ALA A 125 33.29 9.24 10.03
CA ALA A 125 33.58 9.05 11.44
C ALA A 125 32.57 8.08 12.08
N ALA A 126 33.00 7.37 13.14
CA ALA A 126 32.13 6.41 13.85
C ALA A 126 30.83 7.05 14.38
N SER A 127 30.88 8.33 14.78
CA SER A 127 29.71 9.10 15.20
C SER A 127 28.72 9.34 14.07
N GLU A 128 29.19 9.52 12.84
CA GLU A 128 28.34 9.74 11.67
C GLU A 128 27.64 8.46 11.24
N VAL A 129 28.35 7.32 11.29
CA VAL A 129 27.76 5.99 11.06
C VAL A 129 26.67 5.69 12.10
N ALA A 130 26.93 6.02 13.37
CA ALA A 130 25.95 5.84 14.44
C ALA A 130 24.70 6.72 14.23
N ALA A 131 24.89 7.99 13.82
CA ALA A 131 23.79 8.90 13.51
C ALA A 131 22.93 8.38 12.34
N ALA A 132 23.56 7.96 11.24
CA ALA A 132 22.86 7.40 10.09
C ALA A 132 22.08 6.12 10.45
N SER A 133 22.64 5.28 11.33
CA SER A 133 21.97 4.08 11.82
C SER A 133 20.74 4.42 12.66
N LEU A 134 20.84 5.41 13.53
CA LEU A 134 19.71 5.90 14.34
C LEU A 134 18.61 6.50 13.46
N GLU A 135 18.97 7.27 12.44
CA GLU A 135 18.03 7.82 11.47
C GLU A 135 17.29 6.71 10.71
N LEU A 136 18.01 5.70 10.23
CA LEU A 136 17.39 4.55 9.56
C LEU A 136 16.42 3.81 10.49
N HIS A 137 16.81 3.58 11.74
CA HIS A 137 15.92 2.95 12.74
C HIS A 137 14.67 3.79 13.00
N ALA A 138 14.80 5.11 13.11
CA ALA A 138 13.67 6.00 13.29
C ALA A 138 12.69 5.94 12.09
N ARG A 139 13.23 5.91 10.86
CA ARG A 139 12.43 5.78 9.62
C ARG A 139 11.70 4.43 9.56
N ILE A 140 12.37 3.33 9.90
CA ILE A 140 11.76 1.99 10.01
C ILE A 140 10.64 1.98 11.03
N HIS A 141 10.88 2.54 12.22
CA HIS A 141 9.88 2.58 13.27
C HIS A 141 8.65 3.40 12.84
N ALA A 142 8.85 4.59 12.29
CA ALA A 142 7.77 5.45 11.82
C ALA A 142 6.92 4.74 10.74
N LYS A 143 7.55 4.05 9.79
CA LYS A 143 6.84 3.37 8.70
C LYS A 143 6.03 2.17 9.19
N ARG A 144 6.60 1.36 10.08
CA ARG A 144 5.88 0.26 10.74
C ARG A 144 4.71 0.75 11.58
N GLN A 145 4.89 1.83 12.33
CA GLN A 145 3.83 2.42 13.14
C GLN A 145 2.68 2.92 12.27
N HIS A 146 3.01 3.60 11.16
CA HIS A 146 2.02 4.09 10.20
C HIS A 146 1.19 2.93 9.60
N TYR A 147 1.87 1.89 9.10
CA TYR A 147 1.20 0.72 8.54
C TYR A 147 0.31 -0.02 9.55
N ARG A 148 0.78 -0.20 10.79
CA ARG A 148 0.00 -0.85 11.86
C ARG A 148 -1.26 -0.08 12.22
N GLY A 149 -1.23 1.25 12.18
CA GLY A 149 -2.42 2.07 12.36
C GLY A 149 -3.48 1.72 11.31
N LEU A 150 -3.06 1.66 10.05
CA LEU A 150 -3.95 1.33 8.92
C LEU A 150 -4.52 -0.09 8.99
N VAL A 151 -3.72 -1.08 9.39
CA VAL A 151 -4.21 -2.45 9.63
C VAL A 151 -5.25 -2.46 10.76
N GLY A 152 -5.01 -1.70 11.83
CA GLY A 152 -5.96 -1.54 12.92
C GLY A 152 -7.30 -0.96 12.47
N GLU A 153 -7.30 0.00 11.54
CA GLU A 153 -8.51 0.57 10.94
C GLU A 153 -9.31 -0.50 10.16
N ILE A 154 -8.65 -1.26 9.27
CA ILE A 154 -9.27 -2.37 8.53
C ILE A 154 -9.91 -3.38 9.47
N LEU A 155 -9.19 -3.80 10.51
CA LEU A 155 -9.69 -4.78 11.48
C LEU A 155 -10.91 -4.24 12.24
N HIS A 156 -10.87 -2.97 12.64
CA HIS A 156 -11.99 -2.33 13.31
C HIS A 156 -13.24 -2.23 12.42
N GLU A 157 -13.07 -1.88 11.15
CA GLU A 157 -14.17 -1.81 10.18
C GLU A 157 -14.80 -3.19 9.92
N LEU A 158 -13.99 -4.24 9.84
CA LEU A 158 -14.47 -5.61 9.65
C LEU A 158 -15.20 -6.17 10.87
N ASP A 159 -14.79 -5.78 12.09
CA ASP A 159 -15.47 -6.18 13.33
C ASP A 159 -16.79 -5.41 13.55
N ALA A 160 -16.88 -4.18 13.02
CA ALA A 160 -18.05 -3.31 13.20
C ALA A 160 -19.17 -3.54 12.17
N GLY A 161 -18.89 -4.25 11.08
CA GLY A 161 -19.84 -4.59 9.99
C GLY A 161 -20.53 -5.93 10.16
#